data_AF-A0A9N8V2U3-F1
#
_entry.id   AF-A0A9N8V2U3-F1
#
_cell.length_a   1.000
_cell.length_b   1.000
_cell.length_c   1.000
_cell.angle_alpha   90.00
_cell.angle_beta   90.00
_cell.angle_gamma   90.00
#
_symmetry.space_group_name_H-M   'P 1'
#
loop_
_entity.id
_entity.type
_entity.pdbx_description
1 polymer ?
#
loop_
_entity_poly.entity_id
_entity_poly.type
_entity_poly.pdbx_seq_one_letter_code
_entity_poly.pdbx_strand_id
1 'polypeptide(L)'
;MIRFNRLIHVTSRFQFHHVNFVSKERGQLYLTRLHSTNNNKSNSINPISRLDKLTNARNPIPLQKRHLNQDTNAAGVWDPFPDPFQPIVEYSAETALGDDEDEDPKKKKKPSVKGGAGHHPPPQPPFLSPRVMDAVLTTVMGLAAVGLGGVLYQTWYEWNEQHKVLLSFTKPIPLLKSRTSESFFARTEQKKIASVVAGHGRAKYFLLVGERGTGKTQLVLNAMEKIGHYGIVFCEAHSDSEVFKTRLGRALNYTYREDYVGQLFAREAPERGSALLDVEKAFNMVEQVAMKYVRRRGRPLILIINNIHAFKDDDDGIDLLELLQQRAESWAASRLVTMVFNTDDYSVYERMKRDASRMEVIRVNDLTHEEAVRLLKEKRRGHESDEELEKLIMERVGGRLSYVNRLGREDDIYETVAQLESEEKTWLTNQIGLIPDFEETAFDSQKYASCAWKLIKALVKSEEKQLPVNDCRIITGNPKWLEMLDHDNIIMIDDQHNVKADSKILQNIFEEVVNREDFDDLLDNVCERVEEVDKEQRTREIIWSKKNDQVVRFGHPKKEGWFW
;
A
#
# COMPACT_ATOMS: atom_id res chain seq x y z
N MET A 1 12.65 -14.60 -42.45
CA MET A 1 11.82 -14.40 -43.67
C MET A 1 10.40 -14.08 -43.21
N ILE A 2 10.04 -12.79 -43.09
CA ILE A 2 8.73 -12.36 -42.58
C ILE A 2 8.15 -11.38 -43.60
N ARG A 3 7.02 -11.75 -44.21
CA ARG A 3 6.26 -10.94 -45.17
C ARG A 3 5.30 -10.01 -44.40
N PHE A 4 5.36 -8.72 -44.68
CA PHE A 4 4.37 -7.73 -44.25
C PHE A 4 3.21 -7.67 -45.25
N ASN A 5 1.97 -7.65 -44.76
CA ASN A 5 0.80 -7.28 -45.55
C ASN A 5 0.02 -6.17 -44.85
N ARG A 6 -0.31 -5.14 -45.65
CA ARG A 6 -1.16 -3.94 -45.41
C ARG A 6 -0.52 -2.74 -44.68
N LEU A 7 -0.15 -1.76 -45.49
CA LEU A 7 0.08 -0.36 -45.12
C LEU A 7 -1.27 0.38 -45.14
N ILE A 8 -1.71 0.90 -43.99
CA ILE A 8 -2.73 1.95 -43.92
C ILE A 8 -1.98 3.27 -43.73
N HIS A 9 -2.18 4.20 -44.67
CA HIS A 9 -1.62 5.55 -44.63
C HIS A 9 -2.21 6.31 -43.43
N VAL A 10 -1.38 6.63 -42.44
CA VAL A 10 -1.65 7.70 -41.47
C VAL A 10 -0.43 8.60 -41.43
N THR A 11 -0.56 9.78 -42.02
CA THR A 11 0.41 10.86 -41.95
C THR A 11 0.34 11.53 -40.59
N SER A 12 1.23 11.14 -39.67
CA SER A 12 1.57 11.98 -38.51
C SER A 12 3.07 11.89 -38.24
N ARG A 13 3.74 13.05 -38.36
CA ARG A 13 5.19 13.25 -38.20
C ARG A 13 5.65 12.81 -36.80
N PHE A 14 6.48 11.77 -36.74
CA PHE A 14 7.31 11.47 -35.57
C PHE A 14 8.76 11.88 -35.86
N GLN A 15 9.29 12.83 -35.09
CA GLN A 15 10.72 13.17 -35.09
C GLN A 15 11.41 12.34 -33.99
N PHE A 16 12.41 11.54 -34.36
CA PHE A 16 13.30 10.86 -33.40
C PHE A 16 14.68 11.51 -33.48
N HIS A 17 15.12 12.12 -32.37
CA HIS A 17 16.51 12.56 -32.21
C HIS A 17 17.27 11.49 -31.41
N HIS A 18 18.35 10.98 -32.00
CA HIS A 18 19.32 10.03 -31.41
C HIS A 18 18.76 8.67 -30.95
N VAL A 19 18.98 7.65 -31.77
CA VAL A 19 18.71 6.25 -31.40
C VAL A 19 20.04 5.50 -31.31
N ASN A 20 20.36 5.03 -30.11
CA ASN A 20 21.49 4.14 -29.86
C ASN A 20 20.97 2.72 -29.74
N PHE A 21 21.50 1.81 -30.56
CA PHE A 21 21.22 0.39 -30.44
C PHE A 21 22.41 -0.32 -29.81
N VAL A 22 22.15 -1.10 -28.76
CA VAL A 22 23.14 -1.98 -28.14
C VAL A 22 22.71 -3.41 -28.43
N SER A 23 23.54 -4.16 -29.15
CA SER A 23 23.30 -5.59 -29.40
C SER A 23 24.41 -6.43 -28.78
N LYS A 24 24.05 -7.60 -28.27
CA LYS A 24 24.96 -8.55 -27.63
C LYS A 24 24.97 -9.85 -28.43
N GLU A 25 26.08 -10.13 -29.08
CA GLU A 25 26.32 -11.40 -29.79
C GLU A 25 27.59 -12.06 -29.24
N ARG A 26 27.53 -13.37 -28.96
CA ARG A 26 28.67 -14.22 -28.53
C ARG A 26 29.55 -13.59 -27.44
N GLY A 27 28.93 -12.98 -26.43
CA GLY A 27 29.63 -12.43 -25.26
C GLY A 27 30.27 -11.05 -25.46
N GLN A 28 30.10 -10.40 -26.62
CA GLN A 28 30.61 -9.05 -26.89
C GLN A 28 29.46 -8.06 -27.13
N LEU A 29 29.65 -6.81 -26.69
CA LEU A 29 28.68 -5.72 -26.84
C LEU A 29 29.08 -4.82 -28.01
N TYR A 30 28.13 -4.57 -28.91
CA TYR A 30 28.30 -3.70 -30.07
C TYR A 30 27.35 -2.50 -29.97
N LEU A 31 27.90 -1.29 -30.13
CA LEU A 31 27.14 -0.04 -30.15
C LEU A 31 27.01 0.44 -31.60
N THR A 32 25.78 0.61 -32.07
CA THR A 32 25.51 1.21 -33.38
C THR A 32 24.82 2.55 -33.20
N ARG A 33 25.42 3.62 -33.74
CA ARG A 33 24.85 4.99 -33.71
C ARG A 33 24.30 5.34 -35.08
N LEU A 34 23.03 5.75 -35.10
CA LEU A 34 22.40 6.32 -36.29
C LEU A 34 22.27 7.84 -36.11
N HIS A 35 22.84 8.58 -37.07
CA HIS A 35 22.70 10.04 -37.16
C HIS A 35 21.81 10.39 -38.35
N SER A 36 20.89 11.34 -38.15
CA SER A 36 20.16 11.98 -39.25
C SER A 36 20.77 13.36 -39.47
N THR A 37 21.36 13.60 -40.64
CA THR A 37 21.83 14.92 -41.05
C THR A 37 20.73 15.64 -41.82
N ASN A 38 20.40 16.84 -41.36
CA ASN A 38 19.35 17.67 -41.93
C ASN A 38 19.93 18.43 -43.13
N ASN A 39 19.64 18.00 -44.36
CA ASN A 39 19.86 18.87 -45.52
C ASN A 39 18.74 18.68 -46.56
N ASN A 40 18.04 19.78 -46.82
CA ASN A 40 16.95 19.87 -47.79
C ASN A 40 17.48 19.69 -49.22
N LYS A 41 17.38 18.46 -49.75
CA LYS A 41 17.03 18.08 -51.14
C LYS A 41 17.56 16.66 -51.42
N SER A 42 16.66 15.80 -51.88
CA SER A 42 16.84 14.39 -52.29
C SER A 42 16.91 13.35 -51.16
N ASN A 43 16.00 12.38 -51.23
CA ASN A 43 16.00 11.17 -50.41
C ASN A 43 17.09 10.23 -50.93
N SER A 44 18.20 10.11 -50.20
CA SER A 44 19.13 8.98 -50.30
C SER A 44 19.63 8.61 -48.92
N ILE A 45 19.32 7.40 -48.45
CA ILE A 45 19.83 6.82 -47.20
C ILE A 45 21.05 5.99 -47.58
N ASN A 46 22.26 6.47 -47.27
CA ASN A 46 23.49 5.68 -47.40
C ASN A 46 23.89 5.14 -46.02
N PRO A 47 24.14 3.82 -45.85
CA PRO A 47 24.66 3.27 -44.60
C PRO A 47 26.16 3.56 -44.48
N ILE A 48 26.56 4.34 -43.49
CA ILE A 48 27.97 4.45 -43.07
C ILE A 48 28.12 3.59 -41.81
N SER A 49 28.65 2.37 -41.97
CA SER A 49 28.96 1.48 -40.85
C SER A 49 30.33 1.83 -40.27
N ARG A 50 30.37 2.55 -39.15
CA ARG A 50 31.52 2.50 -38.22
C ARG A 50 31.17 1.56 -37.08
N LEU A 51 31.89 0.45 -37.00
CA LEU A 51 31.72 -0.60 -36.01
C LEU A 51 32.86 -0.48 -34.99
N ASP A 52 32.62 0.20 -33.87
CA ASP A 52 33.64 0.34 -32.82
C ASP A 52 33.53 -0.82 -31.82
N LYS A 53 34.62 -1.58 -31.68
CA LYS A 53 34.74 -2.67 -30.68
C LYS A 53 34.99 -2.06 -29.31
N LEU A 54 34.10 -2.30 -28.34
CA LEU A 54 34.33 -1.95 -26.94
C LEU A 54 35.29 -2.97 -26.30
N THR A 55 36.57 -2.61 -26.15
CA THR A 55 37.56 -3.43 -25.46
C THR A 55 37.56 -3.17 -23.96
N ASN A 56 37.40 -4.24 -23.17
CA ASN A 56 37.64 -4.24 -21.72
C ASN A 56 39.13 -4.00 -21.44
N ALA A 57 39.49 -2.83 -20.91
CA ALA A 57 40.81 -2.56 -20.35
C ALA A 57 40.68 -1.90 -18.97
N ARG A 58 41.32 -2.51 -17.98
CA ARG A 58 41.54 -2.02 -16.62
C ARG A 58 42.67 -0.97 -16.60
N ASN A 59 42.56 0.00 -15.68
CA ASN A 59 43.59 0.94 -15.16
C ASN A 59 43.55 2.39 -15.75
N PRO A 60 44.14 3.40 -15.07
CA PRO A 60 43.43 4.35 -14.22
C PRO A 60 43.41 5.77 -14.83
N ILE A 61 42.55 6.62 -14.30
CA ILE A 61 42.22 7.97 -14.79
C ILE A 61 43.43 8.92 -14.69
N PRO A 62 43.87 9.60 -15.76
CA PRO A 62 44.71 10.77 -15.65
C PRO A 62 43.83 12.03 -15.50
N LEU A 63 44.03 12.74 -14.41
CA LEU A 63 43.52 14.09 -14.15
C LEU A 63 43.93 15.04 -15.30
N GLN A 64 42.97 15.41 -16.15
CA GLN A 64 43.15 16.48 -17.12
C GLN A 64 42.65 17.79 -16.51
N LYS A 65 43.59 18.74 -16.38
CA LYS A 65 43.40 20.12 -15.90
C LYS A 65 42.22 20.80 -16.60
N ARG A 66 41.25 21.29 -15.83
CA ARG A 66 40.25 22.25 -16.29
C ARG A 66 40.84 23.66 -16.20
N HIS A 67 40.79 24.40 -17.31
CA HIS A 67 41.02 25.83 -17.32
C HIS A 67 39.88 26.53 -16.57
N LEU A 68 40.26 27.37 -15.62
CA LEU A 68 39.39 28.17 -14.79
C LEU A 68 38.93 29.38 -15.61
N ASN A 69 37.67 29.40 -16.05
CA ASN A 69 37.02 30.67 -16.38
C ASN A 69 36.53 31.24 -15.05
N GLN A 70 37.25 32.22 -14.53
CA GLN A 70 36.72 33.18 -13.58
C GLN A 70 35.72 34.06 -14.34
N ASP A 71 34.72 34.56 -13.62
CA ASP A 71 33.63 35.43 -14.09
C ASP A 71 32.36 34.67 -14.52
N THR A 72 31.57 34.28 -13.53
CA THR A 72 30.14 34.63 -13.44
C THR A 72 29.60 34.12 -12.10
N ASN A 73 29.50 35.03 -11.14
CA ASN A 73 28.79 34.80 -9.89
C ASN A 73 27.29 34.93 -10.15
N ALA A 74 26.56 33.80 -10.19
CA ALA A 74 25.15 33.65 -9.79
C ALA A 74 24.59 32.28 -10.24
N ALA A 75 24.96 31.20 -9.55
CA ALA A 75 24.24 29.93 -9.57
C ALA A 75 24.62 29.09 -8.35
N GLY A 76 23.98 29.36 -7.21
CA GLY A 76 24.02 28.47 -6.05
C GLY A 76 23.17 27.24 -6.33
N VAL A 77 23.79 26.22 -6.93
CA VAL A 77 23.25 24.86 -7.05
C VAL A 77 23.61 24.09 -5.79
N TRP A 78 22.57 23.50 -5.21
CA TRP A 78 22.55 22.59 -4.08
C TRP A 78 23.39 21.33 -4.37
N ASP A 79 24.39 21.03 -3.52
CA ASP A 79 25.17 19.78 -3.56
C ASP A 79 24.62 18.82 -2.48
N PRO A 80 24.19 17.58 -2.79
CA PRO A 80 23.54 16.70 -1.81
C PRO A 80 24.46 16.08 -0.75
N PHE A 81 25.77 16.33 -0.77
CA PHE A 81 26.73 15.77 0.19
C PHE A 81 27.78 16.81 0.62
N PRO A 82 27.54 17.62 1.67
CA PRO A 82 28.50 18.60 2.13
C PRO A 82 29.67 17.94 2.89
N ASP A 83 30.89 18.42 2.63
CA ASP A 83 32.14 17.98 3.29
C ASP A 83 32.18 18.53 4.74
N PRO A 84 32.35 17.70 5.79
CA PRO A 84 32.23 18.12 7.19
C PRO A 84 33.34 19.06 7.71
N PHE A 85 34.30 19.47 6.87
CA PHE A 85 35.44 20.30 7.27
C PHE A 85 35.49 21.71 6.65
N GLN A 86 34.41 22.17 5.99
CA GLN A 86 34.33 23.57 5.55
C GLN A 86 33.47 24.40 6.52
N PRO A 87 33.97 25.52 7.08
CA PRO A 87 33.14 26.41 7.88
C PRO A 87 32.12 27.12 7.00
N ILE A 88 30.86 27.10 7.42
CA ILE A 88 29.77 27.89 6.82
C ILE A 88 30.08 29.35 7.09
N VAL A 89 30.38 30.13 6.04
CA VAL A 89 30.54 31.59 6.17
C VAL A 89 29.18 32.24 5.98
N GLU A 90 28.53 32.64 7.07
CA GLU A 90 27.40 33.56 7.03
C GLU A 90 27.93 34.97 6.70
N TYR A 91 27.73 35.41 5.46
CA TYR A 91 27.87 36.83 5.13
C TYR A 91 26.53 37.54 5.34
N SER A 92 26.41 38.23 6.46
CA SER A 92 25.39 39.26 6.70
C SER A 92 25.56 40.39 5.67
N ALA A 93 24.45 40.87 5.11
CA ALA A 93 24.39 41.88 4.04
C ALA A 93 24.73 43.32 4.49
N GLU A 94 25.70 43.49 5.38
CA GLU A 94 26.17 44.77 5.89
C GLU A 94 27.67 44.91 5.63
N THR A 95 28.09 44.98 4.37
CA THR A 95 29.46 45.40 3.97
C THR A 95 29.48 45.64 2.46
N ALA A 96 28.81 46.71 2.03
CA ALA A 96 28.90 47.18 0.63
C ALA A 96 28.87 48.71 0.56
N LEU A 97 29.33 49.39 1.60
CA LEU A 97 29.54 50.84 1.61
C LEU A 97 30.83 51.16 2.37
N GLY A 98 31.80 51.70 1.62
CA GLY A 98 33.14 52.10 2.04
C GLY A 98 34.18 51.36 1.19
N ASP A 99 35.14 51.97 0.51
CA ASP A 99 35.63 53.35 0.47
C ASP A 99 36.40 53.49 -0.87
N ASP A 100 36.39 54.68 -1.48
CA ASP A 100 37.42 55.06 -2.46
C ASP A 100 38.20 56.26 -1.87
N GLU A 101 39.50 56.05 -1.69
CA GLU A 101 40.46 56.87 -0.95
C GLU A 101 40.93 58.14 -1.70
N ASP A 102 41.02 59.23 -0.93
CA ASP A 102 42.03 60.30 -0.83
C ASP A 102 43.02 60.64 -1.98
N GLU A 103 43.07 61.93 -2.35
CA GLU A 103 44.32 62.68 -2.57
C GLU A 103 44.19 64.18 -2.21
N ASP A 104 45.33 64.74 -1.77
CA ASP A 104 45.57 65.86 -0.83
C ASP A 104 45.39 67.33 -1.36
N PRO A 105 45.50 68.37 -0.50
CA PRO A 105 44.88 69.69 -0.68
C PRO A 105 45.82 70.78 -1.23
N LYS A 106 45.27 71.78 -1.93
CA LYS A 106 45.85 73.14 -1.98
C LYS A 106 44.85 74.23 -2.43
N LYS A 107 44.72 75.23 -1.54
CA LYS A 107 44.22 76.61 -1.71
C LYS A 107 44.09 77.10 -3.17
N LYS A 108 42.95 77.72 -3.51
CA LYS A 108 42.87 79.11 -4.06
C LYS A 108 41.41 79.57 -4.34
N LYS A 109 41.08 80.70 -3.70
CA LYS A 109 40.35 81.89 -4.18
C LYS A 109 38.98 81.72 -4.89
N LYS A 110 37.98 82.35 -4.26
CA LYS A 110 36.76 82.91 -4.87
C LYS A 110 37.06 83.75 -6.12
N PRO A 111 36.07 83.89 -7.01
CA PRO A 111 35.60 85.25 -7.24
C PRO A 111 34.07 85.38 -7.09
N SER A 112 33.70 86.53 -6.53
CA SER A 112 32.37 87.09 -6.48
C SER A 112 31.95 87.63 -7.86
N VAL A 113 30.68 87.46 -8.25
CA VAL A 113 29.94 88.44 -9.06
C VAL A 113 28.50 88.53 -8.55
N LYS A 114 28.05 89.77 -8.37
CA LYS A 114 26.74 90.23 -7.89
C LYS A 114 25.69 90.28 -9.01
N GLY A 115 24.42 90.24 -8.59
CA GLY A 115 23.26 90.80 -9.28
C GLY A 115 22.17 89.76 -9.50
N GLY A 116 20.90 89.94 -9.20
CA GLY A 116 20.12 91.07 -8.71
C GLY A 116 18.64 90.67 -8.80
N ALA A 117 17.85 91.07 -7.81
CA ALA A 117 16.38 91.19 -7.72
C ALA A 117 15.45 90.24 -8.52
N GLY A 118 14.54 89.60 -7.78
CA GLY A 118 13.31 89.03 -8.34
C GLY A 118 12.49 88.26 -7.31
N HIS A 119 11.53 88.94 -6.67
CA HIS A 119 10.54 88.33 -5.78
C HIS A 119 9.46 87.64 -6.63
N HIS A 120 9.41 86.31 -6.63
CA HIS A 120 8.25 85.52 -7.05
C HIS A 120 8.00 84.43 -5.99
N PRO A 121 6.74 84.15 -5.62
CA PRO A 121 6.44 83.10 -4.64
C PRO A 121 6.82 81.74 -5.22
N PRO A 122 7.39 80.80 -4.44
CA PRO A 122 7.67 79.47 -4.95
C PRO A 122 6.34 78.76 -5.28
N PRO A 123 6.23 78.08 -6.44
CA PRO A 123 5.11 77.20 -6.70
C PRO A 123 5.13 76.05 -5.68
N GLN A 124 3.95 75.65 -5.21
CA GLN A 124 3.78 74.52 -4.29
C GLN A 124 4.49 73.29 -4.87
N PRO A 125 5.31 72.56 -4.08
CA PRO A 125 5.99 71.38 -4.59
C PRO A 125 4.93 70.33 -4.97
N PRO A 126 5.07 69.65 -6.13
CA PRO A 126 4.23 68.51 -6.45
C PRO A 126 4.42 67.45 -5.36
N PHE A 127 3.31 66.83 -4.96
CA PHE A 127 3.19 66.03 -3.73
C PHE A 127 4.13 64.80 -3.67
N LEU A 128 4.82 64.43 -4.75
CA LEU A 128 5.87 63.40 -4.80
C LEU A 128 6.94 63.77 -5.85
N SER A 129 8.22 63.59 -5.51
CA SER A 129 9.31 63.77 -6.49
C SER A 129 9.32 62.61 -7.50
N PRO A 130 9.75 62.83 -8.77
CA PRO A 130 9.79 61.78 -9.80
C PRO A 130 10.55 60.51 -9.35
N ARG A 131 11.60 60.68 -8.53
CA ARG A 131 12.38 59.57 -7.97
C ARG A 131 11.60 58.74 -6.94
N VAL A 132 10.71 59.38 -6.17
CA VAL A 132 9.82 58.65 -5.25
C VAL A 132 8.74 57.91 -6.04
N MET A 133 8.24 58.49 -7.13
CA MET A 133 7.30 57.80 -8.02
C MET A 133 7.93 56.56 -8.67
N ASP A 134 9.18 56.62 -9.11
CA ASP A 134 9.91 55.46 -9.66
C ASP A 134 10.15 54.37 -8.60
N ALA A 135 10.47 54.76 -7.36
CA ALA A 135 10.63 53.82 -6.24
C ALA A 135 9.31 53.14 -5.85
N VAL A 136 8.20 53.90 -5.83
CA VAL A 136 6.85 53.37 -5.58
C VAL A 136 6.43 52.45 -6.74
N LEU A 137 6.69 52.82 -7.99
CA LEU A 137 6.37 51.98 -9.15
C LEU A 137 7.14 50.66 -9.11
N THR A 138 8.42 50.69 -8.75
CA THR A 138 9.27 49.49 -8.67
C THR A 138 8.81 48.54 -7.57
N THR A 139 8.44 49.08 -6.40
CA THR A 139 7.90 48.25 -5.29
C THR A 139 6.53 47.66 -5.62
N VAL A 140 5.64 48.41 -6.28
CA VAL A 140 4.34 47.91 -6.77
C VAL A 140 4.54 46.82 -7.82
N MET A 141 5.46 47.00 -8.78
CA MET A 141 5.79 45.98 -9.77
C MET A 141 6.38 44.72 -9.13
N GLY A 142 7.25 44.87 -8.13
CA GLY A 142 7.81 43.75 -7.36
C GLY A 142 6.73 42.96 -6.61
N LEU A 143 5.83 43.66 -5.91
CA LEU A 143 4.67 43.06 -5.24
C LEU A 143 3.73 42.37 -6.23
N ALA A 144 3.46 43.00 -7.38
CA ALA A 144 2.63 42.40 -8.43
C ALA A 144 3.27 41.15 -9.02
N ALA A 145 4.59 41.15 -9.27
CA ALA A 145 5.32 40.00 -9.76
C ALA A 145 5.31 38.83 -8.76
N VAL A 146 5.50 39.11 -7.46
CA VAL A 146 5.40 38.11 -6.38
C VAL A 146 3.98 37.56 -6.28
N GLY A 147 2.96 38.43 -6.32
CA GLY A 147 1.55 38.02 -6.28
C GLY A 147 1.17 37.14 -7.47
N LEU A 148 1.52 37.55 -8.69
CA LEU A 148 1.27 36.78 -9.91
C LEU A 148 2.07 35.47 -9.91
N GLY A 149 3.33 35.50 -9.49
CA GLY A 149 4.18 34.32 -9.35
C GLY A 149 3.61 33.31 -8.35
N GLY A 150 3.10 33.78 -7.20
CA GLY A 150 2.44 32.96 -6.21
C GLY A 150 1.18 32.27 -6.74
N VAL A 151 0.31 32.99 -7.45
CA VAL A 151 -0.91 32.42 -8.06
C VAL A 151 -0.56 31.41 -9.16
N LEU A 152 0.39 31.72 -10.05
CA LEU A 152 0.83 30.79 -11.09
C LEU A 152 1.45 29.53 -10.50
N TYR A 153 2.27 29.68 -9.46
CA TYR A 153 2.88 28.55 -8.77
C TYR A 153 1.83 27.68 -8.07
N GLN A 154 0.90 28.28 -7.33
CA GLN A 154 -0.18 27.55 -6.65
C GLN A 154 -1.07 26.79 -7.65
N THR A 155 -1.47 27.42 -8.74
CA THR A 155 -2.31 26.77 -9.76
C THR A 155 -1.57 25.65 -10.50
N TRP A 156 -0.29 25.86 -10.86
CA TRP A 156 0.55 24.81 -11.44
C TRP A 156 0.73 23.64 -10.47
N TYR A 157 0.93 23.95 -9.19
CA TYR A 157 1.14 22.98 -8.14
C TYR A 157 -0.09 22.09 -7.93
N GLU A 158 -1.28 22.68 -7.77
CA GLU A 158 -2.54 21.95 -7.62
C GLU A 158 -2.80 21.05 -8.84
N TRP A 159 -2.53 21.58 -10.04
CA TRP A 159 -2.60 20.80 -11.27
C TRP A 159 -1.62 19.63 -11.27
N ASN A 160 -0.37 19.84 -10.84
CA ASN A 160 0.67 18.84 -10.80
C ASN A 160 0.36 17.72 -9.79
N GLU A 161 -0.19 18.04 -8.62
CA GLU A 161 -0.59 17.02 -7.64
C GLU A 161 -1.73 16.14 -8.16
N GLN A 162 -2.78 16.74 -8.70
CA GLN A 162 -3.86 16.00 -9.35
C GLN A 162 -3.34 15.16 -10.54
N HIS A 163 -2.37 15.68 -11.29
CA HIS A 163 -1.77 14.97 -12.40
C HIS A 163 -0.97 13.75 -11.93
N LYS A 164 -0.18 13.86 -10.85
CA LYS A 164 0.55 12.73 -10.27
C LYS A 164 -0.39 11.59 -9.85
N VAL A 165 -1.50 11.93 -9.20
CA VAL A 165 -2.52 10.95 -8.82
C VAL A 165 -3.21 10.37 -10.04
N LEU A 166 -3.56 11.16 -11.06
CA LEU A 166 -4.09 10.60 -12.31
C LEU A 166 -3.11 9.64 -12.99
N LEU A 167 -1.81 9.92 -12.92
CA LEU A 167 -0.77 9.06 -13.50
C LEU A 167 -0.69 7.70 -12.81
N SER A 168 -0.96 7.60 -11.51
CA SER A 168 -0.92 6.30 -10.82
C SER A 168 -2.02 5.35 -11.29
N PHE A 169 -3.19 5.87 -11.69
CA PHE A 169 -4.25 5.06 -12.30
C PHE A 169 -4.03 4.76 -13.78
N THR A 170 -3.27 5.57 -14.51
CA THR A 170 -3.21 5.47 -15.99
C THR A 170 -1.93 4.82 -16.52
N LYS A 171 -0.86 4.82 -15.73
CA LYS A 171 0.39 4.16 -16.10
C LYS A 171 0.36 2.69 -15.64
N PRO A 172 0.59 1.72 -16.54
CA PRO A 172 0.65 0.33 -16.15
C PRO A 172 1.83 0.08 -15.23
N ILE A 173 1.62 -0.72 -14.18
CA ILE A 173 2.66 -1.15 -13.24
C ILE A 173 3.22 -2.49 -13.77
N PRO A 174 4.43 -2.53 -14.37
CA PRO A 174 4.93 -3.75 -15.01
C PRO A 174 5.23 -4.90 -14.04
N LEU A 175 5.30 -4.59 -12.73
CA LEU A 175 5.70 -5.51 -11.67
C LEU A 175 4.55 -6.37 -11.14
N LEU A 176 3.29 -5.98 -11.38
CA LEU A 176 2.11 -6.72 -10.94
C LEU A 176 1.61 -7.63 -12.06
N LYS A 177 2.35 -8.71 -12.35
CA LYS A 177 1.92 -9.73 -13.33
C LYS A 177 1.38 -10.96 -12.64
N SER A 178 0.35 -11.54 -13.24
CA SER A 178 -0.04 -12.89 -12.88
C SER A 178 1.07 -13.88 -13.27
N ARG A 179 1.30 -14.90 -12.42
CA ARG A 179 2.25 -15.99 -12.72
C ARG A 179 1.57 -17.23 -13.29
N THR A 180 0.27 -17.15 -13.59
CA THR A 180 -0.58 -18.30 -13.92
C THR A 180 -1.24 -18.09 -15.28
N SER A 181 -1.27 -19.11 -16.14
CA SER A 181 -1.89 -19.05 -17.46
C SER A 181 -3.38 -18.68 -17.39
N GLU A 182 -3.82 -17.86 -18.35
CA GLU A 182 -5.16 -17.26 -18.43
C GLU A 182 -6.31 -18.26 -18.58
N SER A 183 -6.01 -19.52 -18.94
CA SER A 183 -6.98 -20.57 -19.29
C SER A 183 -7.84 -21.04 -18.11
N PHE A 184 -7.36 -20.85 -16.87
CA PHE A 184 -7.79 -21.74 -15.80
C PHE A 184 -8.96 -21.22 -14.95
N PHE A 185 -9.13 -19.91 -14.81
CA PHE A 185 -10.15 -19.34 -13.94
C PHE A 185 -11.53 -19.25 -14.62
N ALA A 186 -12.05 -20.30 -15.25
CA ALA A 186 -13.40 -20.32 -15.82
C ALA A 186 -14.53 -20.30 -14.75
N ARG A 187 -14.25 -19.70 -13.60
CA ARG A 187 -15.17 -19.45 -12.50
C ARG A 187 -16.16 -18.35 -12.87
N THR A 188 -17.39 -18.47 -12.38
CA THR A 188 -18.39 -17.39 -12.48
C THR A 188 -17.85 -16.08 -11.89
N GLU A 189 -17.02 -16.22 -10.86
CA GLU A 189 -16.34 -15.18 -10.12
C GLU A 189 -15.30 -14.45 -10.97
N GLN A 190 -14.57 -15.15 -11.86
CA GLN A 190 -13.59 -14.48 -12.72
C GLN A 190 -14.27 -13.53 -13.69
N LYS A 191 -15.40 -13.94 -14.29
CA LYS A 191 -16.18 -13.06 -15.18
C LYS A 191 -16.69 -11.85 -14.42
N LYS A 192 -17.17 -12.06 -13.20
CA LYS A 192 -17.65 -10.99 -12.32
C LYS A 192 -16.52 -10.02 -11.97
N ILE A 193 -15.38 -10.49 -11.45
CA ILE A 193 -14.22 -9.67 -11.09
C ILE A 193 -13.67 -8.94 -12.31
N ALA A 194 -13.52 -9.61 -13.46
CA ALA A 194 -13.08 -8.97 -14.70
C ALA A 194 -14.02 -7.84 -15.13
N SER A 195 -15.34 -8.03 -14.99
CA SER A 195 -16.32 -6.98 -15.29
C SER A 195 -16.23 -5.79 -14.32
N VAL A 196 -16.04 -6.06 -13.03
CA VAL A 196 -15.87 -5.04 -11.98
C VAL A 196 -14.62 -4.22 -12.24
N VAL A 197 -13.49 -4.89 -12.42
CA VAL A 197 -12.18 -4.29 -12.69
C VAL A 197 -12.18 -3.51 -14.02
N ALA A 198 -12.99 -3.91 -15.00
CA ALA A 198 -13.20 -3.15 -16.24
C ALA A 198 -14.06 -1.87 -16.10
N GLY A 199 -14.56 -1.58 -14.88
CA GLY A 199 -15.41 -0.42 -14.59
C GLY A 199 -16.89 -0.62 -14.93
N HIS A 200 -17.36 -1.87 -15.02
CA HIS A 200 -18.78 -2.19 -15.27
C HIS A 200 -19.59 -2.42 -13.98
N GLY A 201 -18.94 -2.63 -12.84
CA GLY A 201 -19.55 -2.73 -11.51
C GLY A 201 -20.07 -1.38 -10.99
N ARG A 202 -21.06 -0.79 -11.67
CA ARG A 202 -21.57 0.54 -11.34
C ARG A 202 -22.37 0.53 -10.03
N ALA A 203 -22.26 1.63 -9.30
CA ALA A 203 -23.06 1.94 -8.11
C ALA A 203 -22.88 1.01 -6.89
N LYS A 204 -21.79 0.23 -6.87
CA LYS A 204 -21.43 -0.73 -5.84
C LYS A 204 -19.94 -0.71 -5.55
N TYR A 205 -19.57 -1.18 -4.37
CA TYR A 205 -18.21 -1.61 -4.04
C TYR A 205 -18.23 -3.08 -3.67
N PHE A 206 -17.08 -3.74 -3.74
CA PHE A 206 -17.01 -5.19 -3.68
C PHE A 206 -16.12 -5.66 -2.53
N LEU A 207 -16.55 -6.72 -1.85
CA LEU A 207 -15.75 -7.44 -0.87
C LEU A 207 -15.51 -8.86 -1.39
N LEU A 208 -14.25 -9.17 -1.68
CA LEU A 208 -13.80 -10.52 -1.98
C LEU A 208 -13.51 -11.23 -0.66
N VAL A 209 -14.20 -12.34 -0.42
CA VAL A 209 -14.05 -13.16 0.79
C VAL A 209 -13.67 -14.57 0.36
N GLY A 210 -12.83 -15.24 1.12
CA GLY A 210 -12.50 -16.65 0.93
C GLY A 210 -11.19 -16.97 1.62
N GLU A 211 -10.84 -18.22 1.74
CA GLU A 211 -9.79 -18.67 2.64
C GLU A 211 -8.39 -18.38 2.07
N ARG A 212 -7.35 -18.46 2.91
CA ARG A 212 -5.98 -18.23 2.48
C ARG A 212 -5.55 -19.23 1.40
N GLY A 213 -5.16 -18.73 0.24
CA GLY A 213 -4.67 -19.58 -0.85
C GLY A 213 -5.73 -20.08 -1.84
N THR A 214 -6.99 -19.62 -1.73
CA THR A 214 -8.06 -19.86 -2.73
C THR A 214 -7.85 -19.13 -4.07
N GLY A 215 -6.98 -18.11 -4.10
CA GLY A 215 -6.59 -17.41 -5.34
C GLY A 215 -7.22 -16.03 -5.55
N LYS A 216 -7.80 -15.41 -4.52
CA LYS A 216 -8.42 -14.08 -4.56
C LYS A 216 -7.53 -13.01 -5.23
N THR A 217 -6.29 -12.87 -4.76
CA THR A 217 -5.33 -11.92 -5.33
C THR A 217 -4.97 -12.26 -6.77
N GLN A 218 -4.84 -13.55 -7.11
CA GLN A 218 -4.55 -13.97 -8.49
C GLN A 218 -5.72 -13.64 -9.44
N LEU A 219 -6.97 -13.82 -8.99
CA LEU A 219 -8.15 -13.44 -9.76
C LEU A 219 -8.16 -11.95 -10.08
N VAL A 220 -7.83 -11.11 -9.10
CA VAL A 220 -7.74 -9.65 -9.28
C VAL A 220 -6.61 -9.28 -10.23
N LEU A 221 -5.39 -9.82 -10.03
CA LEU A 221 -4.24 -9.52 -10.88
C LEU A 221 -4.49 -9.95 -12.34
N ASN A 222 -5.10 -11.11 -12.57
CA ASN A 222 -5.51 -11.56 -13.90
C ASN A 222 -6.49 -10.59 -14.56
N ALA A 223 -7.47 -10.08 -13.80
CA ALA A 223 -8.43 -9.11 -14.30
C ALA A 223 -7.76 -7.77 -14.64
N MET A 224 -6.79 -7.33 -13.84
CA MET A 224 -6.01 -6.11 -14.10
C MET A 224 -5.16 -6.25 -15.37
N GLU A 225 -4.51 -7.40 -15.57
CA GLU A 225 -3.68 -7.69 -16.75
C GLU A 225 -4.51 -7.65 -18.04
N LYS A 226 -5.71 -8.24 -18.03
CA LYS A 226 -6.65 -8.21 -19.17
C LYS A 226 -7.04 -6.80 -19.61
N ILE A 227 -7.04 -5.83 -18.71
CA ILE A 227 -7.36 -4.43 -19.03
C ILE A 227 -6.13 -3.52 -19.09
N GLY A 228 -4.92 -4.11 -19.08
CA GLY A 228 -3.65 -3.39 -19.18
C GLY A 228 -3.38 -2.46 -17.99
N HIS A 229 -3.91 -2.77 -16.81
CA HIS A 229 -3.80 -1.98 -15.58
C HIS A 229 -4.34 -0.54 -15.68
N TYR A 230 -5.13 -0.22 -16.71
CA TYR A 230 -5.59 1.14 -16.93
C TYR A 230 -6.82 1.49 -16.08
N GLY A 231 -6.77 2.62 -15.39
CA GLY A 231 -7.83 3.10 -14.51
C GLY A 231 -7.86 2.42 -13.14
N ILE A 232 -6.79 1.72 -12.75
CA ILE A 232 -6.74 0.90 -11.53
C ILE A 232 -5.54 1.30 -10.67
N VAL A 233 -5.75 1.36 -9.36
CA VAL A 233 -4.67 1.35 -8.37
C VAL A 233 -4.86 0.13 -7.46
N PHE A 234 -3.75 -0.55 -7.16
CA PHE A 234 -3.69 -1.68 -6.23
C PHE A 234 -2.83 -1.30 -5.04
N CYS A 235 -3.40 -1.42 -3.84
CA CYS A 235 -2.75 -1.14 -2.57
C CYS A 235 -2.89 -2.35 -1.65
N GLU A 236 -1.89 -2.56 -0.80
CA GLU A 236 -1.90 -3.63 0.20
C GLU A 236 -2.06 -3.03 1.59
N ALA A 237 -3.03 -3.53 2.35
CA ALA A 237 -3.28 -3.15 3.73
C ALA A 237 -2.11 -3.57 4.64
N HIS A 238 -2.08 -2.98 5.83
CA HIS A 238 -1.08 -3.27 6.84
C HIS A 238 -1.70 -3.03 8.22
N SER A 239 -1.21 -3.74 9.23
CA SER A 239 -1.69 -3.63 10.61
C SER A 239 -1.36 -2.29 11.26
N ASP A 240 -0.21 -1.73 10.91
CA ASP A 240 0.18 -0.36 11.28
C ASP A 240 -0.40 0.66 10.28
N SER A 241 -1.17 1.61 10.81
CA SER A 241 -1.87 2.67 10.07
C SER A 241 -0.91 3.64 9.36
N GLU A 242 0.26 3.94 9.93
CA GLU A 242 1.29 4.79 9.30
C GLU A 242 1.96 4.09 8.11
N VAL A 243 2.18 2.78 8.23
CA VAL A 243 2.67 1.96 7.13
C VAL A 243 1.61 1.86 6.03
N PHE A 244 0.34 1.67 6.39
CA PHE A 244 -0.75 1.69 5.42
C PHE A 244 -0.84 3.03 4.68
N LYS A 245 -0.85 4.16 5.41
CA LYS A 245 -0.78 5.53 4.87
C LYS A 245 0.34 5.63 3.85
N THR A 246 1.56 5.24 4.21
CA THR A 246 2.74 5.29 3.33
C THR A 246 2.56 4.44 2.07
N ARG A 247 2.03 3.22 2.19
CA ARG A 247 1.75 2.32 1.05
C ARG A 247 0.70 2.92 0.12
N LEU A 248 -0.38 3.46 0.68
CA LEU A 248 -1.45 4.12 -0.08
C LEU A 248 -0.92 5.34 -0.82
N GLY A 249 -0.10 6.18 -0.17
CA GLY A 249 0.50 7.35 -0.80
C GLY A 249 1.40 6.95 -1.96
N ARG A 250 2.24 5.93 -1.78
CA ARG A 250 3.06 5.37 -2.85
C ARG A 250 2.22 4.80 -4.00
N ALA A 251 1.17 4.06 -3.70
CA ALA A 251 0.27 3.48 -4.70
C ALA A 251 -0.45 4.57 -5.52
N LEU A 252 -0.84 5.66 -4.87
CA LEU A 252 -1.50 6.81 -5.49
C LEU A 252 -0.52 7.81 -6.11
N ASN A 253 0.80 7.66 -5.92
CA ASN A 253 1.79 8.69 -6.23
C ASN A 253 1.45 10.04 -5.57
N TYR A 254 0.94 9.96 -4.34
CA TYR A 254 0.57 11.07 -3.48
C TYR A 254 1.65 11.27 -2.41
N THR A 255 2.07 12.52 -2.23
CA THR A 255 3.05 12.89 -1.22
C THR A 255 2.28 13.53 -0.06
N TYR A 256 2.28 12.88 1.10
CA TYR A 256 1.77 13.49 2.33
C TYR A 256 2.72 14.62 2.71
N ARG A 257 2.18 15.83 2.73
CA ARG A 257 2.94 17.01 3.12
C ARG A 257 2.44 17.44 4.47
N GLU A 258 3.07 16.89 5.49
CA GLU A 258 2.94 17.39 6.86
C GLU A 258 3.53 18.82 6.93
N ASP A 259 4.52 19.14 6.08
CA ASP A 259 5.35 20.36 6.18
C ASP A 259 5.30 21.31 4.96
N TYR A 260 4.20 21.44 4.22
CA TYR A 260 4.17 22.42 3.12
C TYR A 260 4.08 23.87 3.62
N VAL A 261 5.23 24.37 4.07
CA VAL A 261 5.53 25.78 4.32
C VAL A 261 6.01 26.36 2.99
N GLY A 262 5.10 26.98 2.24
CA GLY A 262 5.52 27.96 1.26
C GLY A 262 6.23 29.09 2.01
N GLN A 263 7.56 29.15 1.98
CA GLN A 263 8.38 30.09 2.77
C GLN A 263 8.02 31.59 2.55
N LEU A 264 7.21 31.93 1.55
CA LEU A 264 6.68 33.28 1.31
C LEU A 264 5.40 33.61 2.11
N PHE A 265 4.69 32.61 2.62
CA PHE A 265 3.51 32.76 3.45
C PHE A 265 3.55 31.69 4.53
N ALA A 266 4.18 32.00 5.67
CA ALA A 266 4.20 31.14 6.84
C ALA A 266 2.75 30.87 7.29
N ARG A 267 2.21 29.73 6.88
CA ARG A 267 1.06 29.11 7.53
C ARG A 267 1.64 28.15 8.55
N GLU A 268 1.16 28.24 9.78
CA GLU A 268 1.52 27.35 10.89
C GLU A 268 1.45 25.90 10.38
N ALA A 269 2.52 25.13 10.56
CA ALA A 269 2.55 23.74 10.14
C ALA A 269 1.36 23.04 10.81
N PRO A 270 0.43 22.45 10.06
CA PRO A 270 -0.62 21.67 10.70
C PRO A 270 0.09 20.61 11.53
N GLU A 271 -0.30 20.45 12.80
CA GLU A 271 0.18 19.36 13.65
C GLU A 271 0.16 18.06 12.84
N ARG A 272 1.19 17.23 12.99
CA ARG A 272 1.28 15.92 12.31
C ARG A 272 -0.08 15.24 12.40
N GLY A 273 -0.76 15.15 11.27
CA GLY A 273 -2.08 14.53 11.21
C GLY A 273 -1.95 13.05 11.53
N SER A 274 -2.96 12.46 12.15
CA SER A 274 -3.03 11.01 12.26
C SER A 274 -3.02 10.37 10.87
N ALA A 275 -2.52 9.12 10.77
CA ALA A 275 -2.58 8.34 9.54
C ALA A 275 -3.97 8.35 8.88
N LEU A 276 -5.03 8.29 9.69
CA LEU A 276 -6.44 8.40 9.27
C LEU A 276 -6.72 9.70 8.51
N LEU A 277 -6.34 10.85 9.06
CA LEU A 277 -6.56 12.16 8.44
C LEU A 277 -5.80 12.29 7.12
N ASP A 278 -4.60 11.73 7.06
CA ASP A 278 -3.78 11.75 5.85
C ASP A 278 -4.34 10.85 4.75
N VAL A 279 -4.79 9.63 5.09
CA VAL A 279 -5.53 8.74 4.18
C VAL A 279 -6.76 9.46 3.62
N GLU A 280 -7.50 10.17 4.47
CA GLU A 280 -8.67 10.95 4.08
C GLU A 280 -8.33 12.10 3.12
N LYS A 281 -7.21 12.81 3.34
CA LYS A 281 -6.70 13.82 2.39
C LYS A 281 -6.33 13.20 1.04
N ALA A 282 -5.67 12.04 1.04
CA ALA A 282 -5.33 11.34 -0.20
C ALA A 282 -6.59 10.93 -0.97
N PHE A 283 -7.63 10.45 -0.28
CA PHE A 283 -8.92 10.13 -0.90
C PHE A 283 -9.66 11.35 -1.45
N ASN A 284 -9.62 12.49 -0.76
CA ASN A 284 -10.13 13.75 -1.32
C ASN A 284 -9.47 14.10 -2.66
N MET A 285 -8.16 13.87 -2.79
CA MET A 285 -7.44 14.07 -4.05
C MET A 285 -7.88 13.05 -5.13
N VAL A 286 -8.04 11.77 -4.76
CA VAL A 286 -8.57 10.73 -5.67
C VAL A 286 -9.95 11.10 -6.18
N GLU A 287 -10.84 11.59 -5.33
CA GLU A 287 -12.19 12.00 -5.71
C GLU A 287 -12.19 13.14 -6.74
N GLN A 288 -11.34 14.15 -6.54
CA GLN A 288 -11.17 15.23 -7.51
C GLN A 288 -10.69 14.72 -8.88
N VAL A 289 -9.74 13.78 -8.87
CA VAL A 289 -9.24 13.14 -10.08
C VAL A 289 -10.32 12.27 -10.73
N ALA A 290 -11.07 11.51 -9.95
CA ALA A 290 -12.15 10.65 -10.40
C ALA A 290 -13.25 11.44 -11.11
N MET A 291 -13.66 12.60 -10.55
CA MET A 291 -14.62 13.49 -11.20
C MET A 291 -14.17 13.91 -12.61
N LYS A 292 -12.90 14.27 -12.78
CA LYS A 292 -12.35 14.65 -14.10
C LYS A 292 -12.25 13.44 -15.03
N TYR A 293 -11.86 12.29 -14.50
CA TYR A 293 -11.72 11.04 -15.25
C TYR A 293 -13.07 10.54 -15.78
N VAL A 294 -14.08 10.42 -14.91
CA VAL A 294 -15.42 9.93 -15.26
C VAL A 294 -16.09 10.83 -16.30
N ARG A 295 -15.97 12.16 -16.18
CA ARG A 295 -16.49 13.10 -17.19
C ARG A 295 -15.89 12.87 -18.58
N ARG A 296 -14.64 12.40 -18.68
CA ARG A 296 -13.94 12.15 -19.96
C ARG A 296 -14.12 10.73 -20.49
N ARG A 297 -14.20 9.73 -19.61
CA ARG A 297 -14.15 8.30 -19.97
C ARG A 297 -15.47 7.56 -19.75
N GLY A 298 -16.41 8.10 -18.98
CA GLY A 298 -17.71 7.49 -18.69
C GLY A 298 -17.65 6.22 -17.83
N ARG A 299 -16.52 5.97 -17.16
CA ARG A 299 -16.28 4.82 -16.27
C ARG A 299 -15.59 5.27 -14.98
N PRO A 300 -15.88 4.63 -13.83
CA PRO A 300 -15.24 4.94 -12.55
C PRO A 300 -13.76 4.52 -12.55
N LEU A 301 -12.98 5.13 -11.66
CA LEU A 301 -11.66 4.59 -11.29
C LEU A 301 -11.83 3.36 -10.40
N ILE A 302 -10.86 2.45 -10.41
CA ILE A 302 -10.86 1.25 -9.58
C ILE A 302 -9.77 1.38 -8.52
N LEU A 303 -10.12 1.25 -7.25
CA LEU A 303 -9.16 1.17 -6.15
C LEU A 303 -9.29 -0.17 -5.47
N ILE A 304 -8.24 -0.98 -5.53
CA ILE A 304 -8.20 -2.29 -4.86
C ILE A 304 -7.39 -2.15 -3.58
N ILE A 305 -7.95 -2.58 -2.46
CA ILE A 305 -7.25 -2.70 -1.18
C ILE A 305 -7.21 -4.18 -0.81
N ASN A 306 -6.03 -4.76 -0.94
CA ASN A 306 -5.79 -6.16 -0.64
C ASN A 306 -5.51 -6.36 0.85
N ASN A 307 -5.88 -7.54 1.38
CA ASN A 307 -5.50 -7.99 2.72
C ASN A 307 -6.09 -7.16 3.88
N ILE A 308 -7.36 -6.71 3.78
CA ILE A 308 -7.95 -5.79 4.77
C ILE A 308 -8.11 -6.37 6.18
N HIS A 309 -8.07 -7.70 6.33
CA HIS A 309 -7.98 -8.37 7.64
C HIS A 309 -6.65 -8.14 8.36
N ALA A 310 -5.66 -7.52 7.71
CA ALA A 310 -4.44 -7.11 8.38
C ALA A 310 -4.66 -5.94 9.35
N PHE A 311 -5.73 -5.14 9.19
CA PHE A 311 -6.07 -4.13 10.18
C PHE A 311 -6.41 -4.83 11.49
N LYS A 312 -5.78 -4.38 12.58
CA LYS A 312 -6.00 -4.97 13.89
C LYS A 312 -7.39 -4.60 14.41
N ASP A 313 -7.87 -5.38 15.36
CA ASP A 313 -9.02 -5.04 16.19
C ASP A 313 -8.64 -4.06 17.32
N ASP A 314 -7.79 -3.08 17.00
CA ASP A 314 -7.54 -1.90 17.84
C ASP A 314 -8.30 -0.69 17.31
N ASP A 315 -8.41 0.37 18.11
CA ASP A 315 -9.20 1.56 17.76
C ASP A 315 -8.77 2.15 16.39
N ASP A 316 -7.46 2.22 16.12
CA ASP A 316 -6.92 2.75 14.86
C ASP A 316 -7.29 1.88 13.64
N GLY A 317 -7.12 0.55 13.74
CA GLY A 317 -7.49 -0.38 12.67
C GLY A 317 -8.99 -0.42 12.45
N ILE A 318 -9.76 -0.31 13.53
CA ILE A 318 -11.21 -0.19 13.54
C ILE A 318 -11.65 1.06 12.76
N ASP A 319 -11.14 2.23 13.14
CA ASP A 319 -11.48 3.50 12.51
C ASP A 319 -11.05 3.55 11.05
N LEU A 320 -9.91 2.93 10.71
CA LEU A 320 -9.40 2.91 9.35
C LEU A 320 -10.28 2.06 8.43
N LEU A 321 -10.70 0.87 8.87
CA LEU A 321 -11.63 0.04 8.12
C LEU A 321 -12.98 0.75 7.90
N GLU A 322 -13.47 1.44 8.92
CA GLU A 322 -14.70 2.23 8.82
C GLU A 322 -14.55 3.39 7.82
N LEU A 323 -13.46 4.15 7.88
CA LEU A 323 -13.15 5.22 6.94
C LEU A 323 -13.15 4.71 5.48
N LEU A 324 -12.47 3.58 5.24
CA LEU A 324 -12.44 2.93 3.93
C LEU A 324 -13.84 2.56 3.44
N GLN A 325 -14.66 1.97 4.32
CA GLN A 325 -16.03 1.56 3.99
C GLN A 325 -16.95 2.76 3.70
N GLN A 326 -16.91 3.80 4.54
CA GLN A 326 -17.71 5.01 4.34
C GLN A 326 -17.36 5.68 3.00
N ARG A 327 -16.08 5.73 2.65
CA ARG A 327 -15.62 6.22 1.34
C ARG A 327 -16.06 5.32 0.19
N ALA A 328 -16.02 4.01 0.35
CA ALA A 328 -16.51 3.07 -0.63
C ALA A 328 -18.00 3.26 -0.92
N GLU A 329 -18.82 3.45 0.11
CA GLU A 329 -20.25 3.73 0.00
C GLU A 329 -20.54 5.03 -0.76
N SER A 330 -19.87 6.12 -0.37
CA SER A 330 -20.01 7.43 -1.02
C SER A 330 -19.58 7.40 -2.50
N TRP A 331 -18.45 6.78 -2.81
CA TRP A 331 -17.95 6.69 -4.18
C TRP A 331 -18.74 5.73 -5.06
N ALA A 332 -19.28 4.66 -4.48
CA ALA A 332 -20.25 3.81 -5.15
C ALA A 332 -21.51 4.62 -5.50
N ALA A 333 -22.08 5.37 -4.55
CA ALA A 333 -23.27 6.19 -4.79
C ALA A 333 -23.08 7.21 -5.93
N SER A 334 -21.94 7.91 -5.93
CA SER A 334 -21.59 8.92 -6.94
C SER A 334 -21.06 8.34 -8.26
N ARG A 335 -20.75 7.04 -8.31
CA ARG A 335 -20.15 6.33 -9.46
C ARG A 335 -18.80 6.92 -9.89
N LEU A 336 -18.03 7.43 -8.94
CA LEU A 336 -16.72 8.03 -9.17
C LEU A 336 -15.60 6.99 -9.10
N VAL A 337 -15.62 6.19 -8.05
CA VAL A 337 -14.62 5.14 -7.79
C VAL A 337 -15.35 3.87 -7.36
N THR A 338 -14.91 2.73 -7.87
CA THR A 338 -15.33 1.41 -7.38
C THR A 338 -14.20 0.87 -6.54
N MET A 339 -14.44 0.73 -5.23
CA MET A 339 -13.50 0.05 -4.32
C MET A 339 -13.70 -1.47 -4.38
N VAL A 340 -12.59 -2.20 -4.34
CA VAL A 340 -12.58 -3.67 -4.21
C VAL A 340 -11.69 -4.04 -3.03
N PHE A 341 -12.29 -4.61 -2.00
CA PHE A 341 -11.62 -5.10 -0.81
C PHE A 341 -11.35 -6.61 -0.94
N ASN A 342 -10.21 -7.08 -0.45
CA ASN A 342 -9.94 -8.52 -0.31
C ASN A 342 -9.67 -8.88 1.15
N THR A 343 -10.40 -9.86 1.67
CA THR A 343 -10.24 -10.40 3.01
C THR A 343 -10.20 -11.92 2.99
N ASP A 344 -9.42 -12.48 3.92
CA ASP A 344 -9.34 -13.91 4.16
C ASP A 344 -10.16 -14.31 5.39
N ASP A 345 -10.59 -13.31 6.17
CA ASP A 345 -11.23 -13.44 7.47
C ASP A 345 -12.73 -13.11 7.37
N TYR A 346 -13.56 -13.97 7.95
CA TYR A 346 -15.01 -13.84 7.98
C TYR A 346 -15.49 -12.73 8.93
N SER A 347 -14.73 -12.42 10.00
CA SER A 347 -15.06 -11.36 10.97
C SER A 347 -15.17 -9.98 10.30
N VAL A 348 -14.27 -9.70 9.35
CA VAL A 348 -14.27 -8.48 8.53
C VAL A 348 -15.56 -8.36 7.74
N TYR A 349 -16.05 -9.46 7.16
CA TYR A 349 -17.34 -9.48 6.47
C TYR A 349 -18.51 -9.19 7.43
N GLU A 350 -18.56 -9.81 8.61
CA GLU A 350 -19.63 -9.56 9.58
C GLU A 350 -19.67 -8.10 10.02
N ARG A 351 -18.48 -7.52 10.22
CA ARG A 351 -18.34 -6.13 10.61
C ARG A 351 -18.81 -5.18 9.51
N MET A 352 -18.30 -5.35 8.29
CA MET A 352 -18.67 -4.49 7.17
C MET A 352 -20.14 -4.65 6.77
N LYS A 353 -20.75 -5.83 6.97
CA LYS A 353 -22.17 -6.07 6.63
C LYS A 353 -23.14 -5.14 7.36
N ARG A 354 -22.76 -4.57 8.51
CA ARG A 354 -23.62 -3.66 9.31
C ARG A 354 -23.99 -2.39 8.53
N ASP A 355 -23.03 -1.83 7.80
CA ASP A 355 -23.16 -0.56 7.05
C ASP A 355 -22.96 -0.77 5.54
N ALA A 356 -23.59 -1.82 5.00
CA ALA A 356 -23.40 -2.31 3.64
C ALA A 356 -24.63 -2.07 2.73
N SER A 357 -24.93 -0.81 2.42
CA SER A 357 -26.00 -0.45 1.49
C SER A 357 -25.66 -0.79 0.04
N ARG A 358 -24.39 -0.66 -0.35
CA ARG A 358 -23.90 -0.86 -1.73
C ARG A 358 -22.80 -1.91 -1.85
N MET A 359 -22.49 -2.61 -0.76
CA MET A 359 -21.53 -3.70 -0.77
C MET A 359 -22.07 -4.90 -1.53
N GLU A 360 -21.26 -5.47 -2.40
CA GLU A 360 -21.52 -6.76 -3.01
C GLU A 360 -20.39 -7.74 -2.67
N VAL A 361 -20.75 -8.85 -2.04
CA VAL A 361 -19.79 -9.88 -1.65
C VAL A 361 -19.57 -10.84 -2.82
N ILE A 362 -18.31 -11.17 -3.08
CA ILE A 362 -17.91 -12.22 -4.02
C ILE A 362 -17.10 -13.23 -3.21
N ARG A 363 -17.70 -14.38 -2.94
CA ARG A 363 -17.01 -15.49 -2.28
C ARG A 363 -16.16 -16.25 -3.28
N VAL A 364 -14.92 -16.54 -2.90
CA VAL A 364 -13.96 -17.29 -3.70
C VAL A 364 -13.66 -18.57 -2.95
N ASN A 365 -14.32 -19.64 -3.36
CA ASN A 365 -14.20 -20.93 -2.71
C ASN A 365 -12.99 -21.71 -3.25
N ASP A 366 -12.70 -22.85 -2.63
CA ASP A 366 -11.82 -23.87 -3.19
C ASP A 366 -12.29 -24.34 -4.57
N LEU A 367 -11.37 -24.92 -5.35
CA LEU A 367 -11.70 -25.53 -6.63
C LEU A 367 -12.59 -26.76 -6.39
N THR A 368 -13.55 -26.97 -7.28
CA THR A 368 -14.22 -28.27 -7.32
C THR A 368 -13.21 -29.38 -7.62
N HIS A 369 -13.52 -30.62 -7.23
CA HIS A 369 -12.61 -31.74 -7.48
C HIS A 369 -12.23 -31.86 -8.97
N GLU A 370 -13.21 -31.68 -9.86
CA GLU A 370 -13.00 -31.68 -11.32
C GLU A 370 -12.03 -30.57 -11.77
N GLU A 371 -12.23 -29.34 -11.27
CA GLU A 371 -11.36 -28.21 -11.59
C GLU A 371 -9.93 -28.41 -11.05
N ALA A 372 -9.80 -28.91 -9.83
CA ALA A 372 -8.51 -29.18 -9.18
C ALA A 372 -7.71 -30.25 -9.93
N VAL A 373 -8.36 -31.36 -10.29
CA VAL A 373 -7.74 -32.43 -11.08
C VAL A 373 -7.33 -31.92 -12.45
N ARG A 374 -8.21 -31.15 -13.11
CA ARG A 374 -7.90 -30.55 -14.41
C ARG A 374 -6.70 -29.60 -14.33
N LEU A 375 -6.62 -28.76 -13.28
CA LEU A 375 -5.47 -27.88 -13.05
C LEU A 375 -4.17 -28.67 -12.92
N LEU A 376 -4.23 -29.71 -12.11
CA LEU A 376 -3.08 -30.53 -11.79
C LEU A 376 -2.58 -31.21 -13.06
N LYS A 377 -3.48 -31.83 -13.84
CA LYS A 377 -3.18 -32.44 -15.13
C LYS A 377 -2.58 -31.45 -16.13
N GLU A 378 -3.07 -30.21 -16.19
CA GLU A 378 -2.55 -29.19 -17.12
C GLU A 378 -1.11 -28.75 -16.77
N LYS A 379 -0.80 -28.64 -15.47
CA LYS A 379 0.50 -28.16 -15.01
C LYS A 379 1.56 -29.23 -14.91
N ARG A 380 1.14 -30.45 -14.60
CA ARG A 380 2.02 -31.57 -14.32
C ARG A 380 2.57 -32.15 -15.62
N ARG A 381 3.85 -32.52 -15.59
CA ARG A 381 4.54 -33.23 -16.67
C ARG A 381 4.89 -34.68 -16.28
N GLY A 382 4.31 -35.15 -15.17
CA GLY A 382 4.55 -36.46 -14.59
C GLY A 382 3.82 -37.58 -15.32
N HIS A 383 4.04 -38.81 -14.83
CA HIS A 383 3.52 -40.05 -15.41
C HIS A 383 2.39 -40.66 -14.58
N GLU A 384 1.91 -39.96 -13.55
CA GLU A 384 0.82 -40.43 -12.71
C GLU A 384 -0.44 -40.63 -13.55
N SER A 385 -1.19 -41.67 -13.21
CA SER A 385 -2.48 -41.94 -13.85
C SER A 385 -3.53 -40.92 -13.41
N ASP A 386 -4.53 -40.72 -14.27
CA ASP A 386 -5.67 -39.84 -13.98
C ASP A 386 -6.40 -40.24 -12.68
N GLU A 387 -6.53 -41.55 -12.44
CA GLU A 387 -7.15 -42.12 -11.24
C GLU A 387 -6.35 -41.81 -9.97
N GLU A 388 -5.01 -41.87 -10.03
CA GLU A 388 -4.14 -41.53 -8.89
C GLU A 388 -4.27 -40.05 -8.51
N LEU A 389 -4.30 -39.16 -9.51
CA LEU A 389 -4.47 -37.71 -9.28
C LEU A 389 -5.86 -37.39 -8.71
N GLU A 390 -6.90 -38.05 -9.20
CA GLU A 390 -8.26 -37.91 -8.70
C GLU A 390 -8.38 -38.35 -7.25
N LYS A 391 -7.83 -39.52 -6.93
CA LYS A 391 -7.80 -40.04 -5.56
C LYS A 391 -7.03 -39.12 -4.62
N LEU A 392 -5.86 -38.64 -5.05
CA LEU A 392 -5.02 -37.74 -4.25
C LEU A 392 -5.74 -36.43 -3.90
N ILE A 393 -6.40 -35.82 -4.88
CA ILE A 393 -7.17 -34.58 -4.67
C ILE A 393 -8.39 -34.82 -3.80
N MET A 394 -9.14 -35.90 -4.03
CA MET A 394 -10.37 -36.18 -3.29
C MET A 394 -10.09 -36.56 -1.83
N GLU A 395 -9.10 -37.41 -1.60
CA GLU A 395 -8.88 -38.00 -0.28
C GLU A 395 -7.91 -37.19 0.58
N ARG A 396 -6.86 -36.58 0.01
CA ARG A 396 -5.75 -35.99 0.79
C ARG A 396 -5.68 -34.47 0.74
N VAL A 397 -5.70 -33.88 -0.46
CA VAL A 397 -5.30 -32.47 -0.66
C VAL A 397 -6.48 -31.51 -0.70
N GLY A 398 -7.58 -31.91 -1.34
CA GLY A 398 -8.72 -31.04 -1.61
C GLY A 398 -8.50 -30.06 -2.77
N GLY A 399 -9.39 -29.06 -2.84
CA GLY A 399 -9.47 -28.10 -3.94
C GLY A 399 -8.67 -26.81 -3.75
N ARG A 400 -7.91 -26.67 -2.67
CA ARG A 400 -7.20 -25.43 -2.34
C ARG A 400 -6.17 -25.08 -3.41
N LEU A 401 -6.36 -23.94 -4.08
CA LEU A 401 -5.60 -23.56 -5.27
C LEU A 401 -4.09 -23.47 -5.01
N SER A 402 -3.66 -22.99 -3.84
CA SER A 402 -2.24 -22.93 -3.46
C SER A 402 -1.59 -24.32 -3.42
N TYR A 403 -2.28 -25.32 -2.85
CA TYR A 403 -1.79 -26.69 -2.78
C TYR A 403 -1.68 -27.30 -4.17
N VAL A 404 -2.76 -27.22 -4.97
CA VAL A 404 -2.77 -27.76 -6.34
C VAL A 404 -1.68 -27.11 -7.21
N ASN A 405 -1.45 -25.81 -7.04
CA ASN A 405 -0.36 -25.10 -7.72
C ASN A 405 1.05 -25.55 -7.29
N ARG A 406 1.23 -25.94 -6.03
CA ARG A 406 2.50 -26.48 -5.53
C ARG A 406 2.75 -27.87 -6.13
N LEU A 407 1.74 -28.75 -6.08
CA LEU A 407 1.78 -30.09 -6.69
C LEU A 407 2.03 -30.07 -8.20
N GLY A 408 1.52 -29.05 -8.91
CA GLY A 408 1.77 -28.90 -10.34
C GLY A 408 3.16 -28.39 -10.70
N ARG A 409 3.94 -27.89 -9.73
CA ARG A 409 5.30 -27.37 -9.94
C ARG A 409 6.40 -28.34 -9.54
N GLU A 410 6.15 -29.15 -8.52
CA GLU A 410 7.12 -30.09 -7.95
C GLU A 410 7.07 -31.43 -8.69
N ASP A 411 8.24 -32.07 -8.80
CA ASP A 411 8.40 -33.32 -9.56
C ASP A 411 7.76 -34.51 -8.82
N ASP A 412 8.04 -34.70 -7.53
CA ASP A 412 7.47 -35.79 -6.72
C ASP A 412 6.20 -35.33 -5.99
N ILE A 413 5.04 -35.84 -6.43
CA ILE A 413 3.75 -35.43 -5.83
C ILE A 413 3.57 -35.93 -4.40
N TYR A 414 4.06 -37.13 -4.09
CA TYR A 414 3.80 -37.78 -2.82
C TYR A 414 4.65 -37.14 -1.73
N GLU A 415 5.89 -36.78 -2.06
CA GLU A 415 6.75 -35.99 -1.19
C GLU A 415 6.13 -34.61 -0.92
N THR A 416 5.66 -33.90 -1.95
CA THR A 416 5.00 -32.60 -1.78
C THR A 416 3.76 -32.69 -0.89
N VAL A 417 2.92 -33.72 -1.06
CA VAL A 417 1.74 -33.89 -0.20
C VAL A 417 2.14 -34.18 1.23
N ALA A 418 3.13 -35.05 1.45
CA ALA A 418 3.63 -35.32 2.81
C ALA A 418 4.20 -34.04 3.46
N GLN A 419 4.89 -33.19 2.69
CA GLN A 419 5.36 -31.89 3.17
C GLN A 419 4.19 -30.97 3.54
N LEU A 420 3.18 -30.83 2.67
CA LEU A 420 2.00 -30.02 2.96
C LEU A 420 1.26 -30.49 4.23
N GLU A 421 1.04 -31.79 4.36
CA GLU A 421 0.44 -32.40 5.56
C GLU A 421 1.29 -32.12 6.81
N SER A 422 2.62 -32.20 6.69
CA SER A 422 3.53 -31.91 7.80
C SER A 422 3.53 -30.43 8.21
N GLU A 423 3.43 -29.51 7.24
CA GLU A 423 3.37 -28.07 7.46
C GLU A 423 2.08 -27.70 8.21
N GLU A 424 0.92 -28.20 7.74
CA GLU A 424 -0.39 -27.98 8.39
C GLU A 424 -0.44 -28.59 9.80
N LYS A 425 0.10 -29.80 9.99
CA LYS A 425 0.17 -30.45 11.30
C LYS A 425 1.05 -29.67 12.29
N THR A 426 2.17 -29.15 11.80
CA THR A 426 3.08 -28.30 12.60
C THR A 426 2.41 -26.98 12.96
N TRP A 427 1.72 -26.34 12.00
CA TRP A 427 0.93 -25.14 12.25
C TRP A 427 -0.14 -25.37 13.32
N LEU A 428 -0.94 -26.43 13.19
CA LEU A 428 -1.99 -26.78 14.15
C LEU A 428 -1.42 -27.04 15.55
N THR A 429 -0.30 -27.76 15.64
CA THR A 429 0.37 -28.06 16.92
C THR A 429 0.89 -26.78 17.58
N ASN A 430 1.40 -25.82 16.79
CA ASN A 430 1.89 -24.54 17.31
C ASN A 430 0.75 -23.63 17.81
N GLN A 431 -0.41 -23.65 17.14
CA GLN A 431 -1.54 -22.78 17.50
C GLN A 431 -2.41 -23.34 18.63
N ILE A 432 -2.75 -24.63 18.55
CA ILE A 432 -3.71 -25.26 19.48
C ILE A 432 -3.17 -26.57 20.07
N GLY A 433 -1.87 -26.72 20.23
CA GLY A 433 -1.27 -27.89 20.89
C GLY A 433 -1.75 -28.04 22.35
N LEU A 434 -2.17 -29.26 22.70
CA LEU A 434 -2.57 -29.63 24.06
C LEU A 434 -1.34 -29.96 24.91
N ILE A 435 -1.22 -29.33 26.09
CA ILE A 435 -0.14 -29.52 27.04
C ILE A 435 -0.77 -29.96 28.38
N PRO A 436 -0.65 -31.23 28.81
CA PRO A 436 -1.28 -31.73 30.03
C PRO A 436 -0.82 -30.99 31.30
N ASP A 437 0.49 -30.93 31.49
CA ASP A 437 1.11 -30.36 32.68
C ASP A 437 1.63 -28.94 32.37
N PHE A 438 0.70 -28.01 32.12
CA PHE A 438 1.05 -26.63 31.81
C PHE A 438 1.18 -25.74 33.05
N GLU A 439 2.10 -24.78 32.98
CA GLU A 439 2.29 -23.74 33.99
C GLU A 439 1.24 -22.62 33.83
N GLU A 440 1.01 -21.82 34.88
CA GLU A 440 0.04 -20.71 34.87
C GLU A 440 0.25 -19.72 33.69
N THR A 441 1.49 -19.55 33.22
CA THR A 441 1.82 -18.68 32.08
C THR A 441 1.20 -19.13 30.76
N ALA A 442 0.90 -20.43 30.62
CA ALA A 442 0.26 -21.03 29.46
C ALA A 442 -1.26 -21.20 29.64
N PHE A 443 -1.85 -20.62 30.68
CA PHE A 443 -3.28 -20.79 30.98
C PHE A 443 -4.19 -20.33 29.84
N ASP A 444 -4.01 -19.12 29.33
CA ASP A 444 -4.87 -18.57 28.26
C ASP A 444 -4.74 -19.37 26.96
N SER A 445 -3.53 -19.82 26.62
CA SER A 445 -3.29 -20.61 25.41
C SER A 445 -3.89 -22.01 25.53
N GLN A 446 -3.79 -22.66 26.68
CA GLN A 446 -4.40 -23.98 26.90
C GLN A 446 -5.92 -23.91 27.05
N LYS A 447 -6.45 -22.81 27.58
CA LYS A 447 -7.89 -22.54 27.58
C LYS A 447 -8.44 -22.39 26.15
N TYR A 448 -7.72 -21.68 25.28
CA TYR A 448 -8.03 -21.59 23.85
C TYR A 448 -7.92 -22.95 23.17
N ALA A 449 -6.80 -23.66 23.33
CA ALA A 449 -6.54 -24.96 22.70
C ALA A 449 -7.56 -26.02 23.09
N SER A 450 -7.89 -26.15 24.38
CA SER A 450 -8.89 -27.12 24.86
C SER A 450 -10.29 -26.84 24.28
N CYS A 451 -10.69 -25.57 24.15
CA CYS A 451 -11.97 -25.20 23.55
C CYS A 451 -11.98 -25.41 22.03
N ALA A 452 -10.86 -25.14 21.35
CA ALA A 452 -10.68 -25.45 19.95
C ALA A 452 -10.81 -26.97 19.69
N TRP A 453 -10.16 -27.81 20.49
CA TRP A 453 -10.26 -29.27 20.35
C TRP A 453 -11.63 -29.83 20.71
N LYS A 454 -12.37 -29.21 21.65
CA LYS A 454 -13.79 -29.54 21.89
C LYS A 454 -14.65 -29.29 20.65
N LEU A 455 -14.44 -28.15 19.98
CA LEU A 455 -15.13 -27.82 18.73
C LEU A 455 -14.72 -28.80 17.61
N ILE A 456 -13.43 -29.05 17.43
CA ILE A 456 -12.93 -29.99 16.42
C ILE A 456 -13.48 -31.40 16.64
N LYS A 457 -13.50 -31.88 17.89
CA LYS A 457 -14.12 -33.17 18.25
C LYS A 457 -15.60 -33.21 17.85
N ALA A 458 -16.34 -32.13 18.07
CA ALA A 458 -17.74 -32.03 17.67
C ALA A 458 -17.92 -32.01 16.14
N LEU A 459 -17.06 -31.29 15.41
CA LEU A 459 -17.04 -31.29 13.94
C LEU A 459 -16.74 -32.69 13.38
N VAL A 460 -15.74 -33.39 13.91
CA VAL A 460 -15.37 -34.74 13.46
C VAL A 460 -16.49 -35.75 13.73
N LYS A 461 -17.23 -35.59 14.83
CA LYS A 461 -18.36 -36.46 15.19
C LYS A 461 -19.64 -36.15 14.41
N SER A 462 -19.75 -35.00 13.74
CA SER A 462 -20.91 -34.68 12.92
C SER A 462 -20.86 -35.43 11.58
N GLU A 463 -22.03 -35.80 11.05
CA GLU A 463 -22.13 -36.60 9.81
C GLU A 463 -21.52 -35.89 8.61
N GLU A 464 -21.82 -34.60 8.47
CA GLU A 464 -21.37 -33.76 7.35
C GLU A 464 -20.02 -33.05 7.62
N LYS A 465 -19.38 -33.32 8.78
CA LYS A 465 -18.13 -32.67 9.20
C LYS A 465 -18.21 -31.13 9.29
N GLN A 466 -19.43 -30.64 9.49
CA GLN A 466 -19.75 -29.23 9.66
C GLN A 466 -20.78 -29.06 10.78
N LEU A 467 -20.84 -27.86 11.36
CA LEU A 467 -21.79 -27.48 12.41
C LEU A 467 -22.26 -26.03 12.23
N PRO A 468 -23.50 -25.68 12.57
CA PRO A 468 -23.95 -24.29 12.54
C PRO A 468 -23.11 -23.40 13.48
N VAL A 469 -22.83 -22.16 13.08
CA VAL A 469 -22.06 -21.18 13.88
C VAL A 469 -22.61 -21.02 15.30
N ASN A 470 -23.93 -21.09 15.48
CA ASN A 470 -24.56 -21.00 16.80
C ASN A 470 -24.11 -22.13 17.74
N ASP A 471 -24.09 -23.36 17.24
CA ASP A 471 -23.71 -24.53 18.04
C ASP A 471 -22.22 -24.49 18.35
N CYS A 472 -21.40 -24.04 17.39
CA CYS A 472 -19.98 -23.82 17.61
C CYS A 472 -19.72 -22.78 18.71
N ARG A 473 -20.49 -21.68 18.76
CA ARG A 473 -20.40 -20.68 19.85
C ARG A 473 -20.78 -21.26 21.21
N ILE A 474 -21.74 -22.17 21.26
CA ILE A 474 -22.12 -22.86 22.50
C ILE A 474 -21.00 -23.79 22.95
N ILE A 475 -20.41 -24.55 22.03
CA ILE A 475 -19.33 -25.51 22.32
C ILE A 475 -18.07 -24.79 22.79
N THR A 476 -17.67 -23.72 22.10
CA THR A 476 -16.50 -22.93 22.50
C THR A 476 -16.78 -22.10 23.76
N GLY A 477 -18.02 -21.67 24.00
CA GLY A 477 -18.40 -20.86 25.17
C GLY A 477 -17.92 -19.39 25.12
N ASN A 478 -17.08 -19.04 24.14
CA ASN A 478 -16.62 -17.68 23.89
C ASN A 478 -16.62 -17.40 22.37
N PRO A 479 -17.40 -16.42 21.89
CA PRO A 479 -17.42 -16.04 20.47
C PRO A 479 -16.05 -15.66 19.92
N LYS A 480 -15.20 -15.03 20.74
CA LYS A 480 -13.86 -14.59 20.35
C LYS A 480 -12.97 -15.74 19.90
N TRP A 481 -13.09 -16.93 20.52
CA TRP A 481 -12.28 -18.08 20.12
C TRP A 481 -12.68 -18.63 18.76
N LEU A 482 -13.97 -18.52 18.40
CA LEU A 482 -14.40 -18.90 17.06
C LEU A 482 -13.81 -17.96 16.00
N GLU A 483 -13.81 -16.65 16.28
CA GLU A 483 -13.18 -15.64 15.42
C GLU A 483 -11.67 -15.88 15.29
N MET A 484 -10.98 -16.18 16.40
CA MET A 484 -9.54 -16.51 16.37
C MET A 484 -9.25 -17.75 15.53
N LEU A 485 -10.06 -18.82 15.63
CA LEU A 485 -9.85 -20.03 14.84
C LEU A 485 -10.01 -19.80 13.32
N ASP A 486 -10.95 -18.92 12.93
CA ASP A 486 -11.13 -18.49 11.53
C ASP A 486 -9.94 -17.63 11.07
N HIS A 487 -9.53 -16.66 11.89
CA HIS A 487 -8.36 -15.81 11.63
C HIS A 487 -7.07 -16.61 11.46
N ASP A 488 -6.88 -17.65 12.28
CA ASP A 488 -5.73 -18.57 12.24
C ASP A 488 -5.82 -19.57 11.06
N ASN A 489 -6.88 -19.50 10.24
CA ASN A 489 -7.17 -20.41 9.12
C ASN A 489 -7.24 -21.89 9.55
N ILE A 490 -7.74 -22.17 10.76
CA ILE A 490 -7.94 -23.53 11.27
C ILE A 490 -9.33 -24.04 10.86
N ILE A 491 -10.32 -23.16 10.95
CA ILE A 491 -11.68 -23.39 10.49
C ILE A 491 -12.03 -22.36 9.43
N MET A 492 -13.13 -22.61 8.71
CA MET A 492 -13.77 -21.61 7.86
C MET A 492 -15.28 -21.56 8.14
N ILE A 493 -15.88 -20.39 7.91
CA ILE A 493 -17.33 -20.19 7.96
C ILE A 493 -17.87 -20.03 6.54
N ASP A 494 -18.74 -20.95 6.13
CA ASP A 494 -19.31 -20.97 4.78
C ASP A 494 -20.47 -19.95 4.59
N ASP A 495 -21.05 -19.95 3.39
CA ASP A 495 -22.16 -19.08 3.03
C ASP A 495 -23.48 -19.42 3.70
N GLN A 496 -23.62 -20.64 4.22
CA GLN A 496 -24.76 -21.13 4.98
C GLN A 496 -24.60 -20.91 6.48
N HIS A 497 -23.53 -20.25 6.91
CA HIS A 497 -23.16 -20.05 8.32
C HIS A 497 -22.90 -21.38 9.05
N ASN A 498 -22.26 -22.32 8.36
CA ASN A 498 -21.69 -23.52 8.96
C ASN A 498 -20.17 -23.37 9.09
N VAL A 499 -19.65 -23.89 10.20
CA VAL A 499 -18.24 -24.03 10.50
C VAL A 499 -17.78 -25.40 10.04
N LYS A 500 -16.63 -25.44 9.36
CA LYS A 500 -15.92 -26.67 8.99
C LYS A 500 -14.41 -26.44 9.02
N ALA A 501 -13.61 -27.48 8.82
CA ALA A 501 -12.17 -27.33 8.66
C ALA A 501 -11.84 -26.41 7.47
N ASP A 502 -10.83 -25.56 7.60
CA ASP A 502 -10.42 -24.63 6.53
C ASP A 502 -10.05 -25.40 5.24
N SER A 503 -9.31 -26.49 5.37
CA SER A 503 -8.85 -27.29 4.23
C SER A 503 -9.09 -28.79 4.42
N LYS A 504 -9.05 -29.55 3.32
CA LYS A 504 -9.16 -31.01 3.33
C LYS A 504 -8.02 -31.67 4.14
N ILE A 505 -6.82 -31.11 4.06
CA ILE A 505 -5.67 -31.58 4.85
C ILE A 505 -5.97 -31.43 6.34
N LEU A 506 -6.46 -30.26 6.78
CA LEU A 506 -6.83 -30.03 8.18
C LEU A 506 -7.96 -30.95 8.62
N GLN A 507 -8.98 -31.17 7.78
CA GLN A 507 -10.04 -32.13 8.08
C GLN A 507 -9.47 -33.53 8.35
N ASN A 508 -8.55 -34.00 7.52
CA ASN A 508 -7.92 -35.30 7.71
C ASN A 508 -7.06 -35.35 8.98
N ILE A 509 -6.34 -34.26 9.30
CA ILE A 509 -5.56 -34.15 10.55
C ILE A 509 -6.48 -34.16 11.76
N PHE A 510 -7.62 -33.48 11.70
CA PHE A 510 -8.62 -33.48 12.78
C PHE A 510 -9.14 -34.90 13.03
N GLU A 511 -9.49 -35.63 11.97
CA GLU A 511 -9.90 -37.02 12.07
C GLU A 511 -8.78 -37.93 12.59
N GLU A 512 -7.54 -37.73 12.15
CA GLU A 512 -6.38 -38.49 12.64
C GLU A 512 -6.19 -38.30 14.15
N VAL A 513 -6.29 -37.07 14.65
CA VAL A 513 -6.03 -36.75 16.06
C VAL A 513 -7.21 -37.15 16.95
N VAL A 514 -8.44 -36.84 16.56
CA VAL A 514 -9.64 -37.12 17.37
C VAL A 514 -9.91 -38.63 17.51
N ASN A 515 -9.53 -39.43 16.52
CA ASN A 515 -9.73 -40.88 16.54
C ASN A 515 -8.60 -41.65 17.23
N ARG A 516 -7.59 -40.98 17.80
CA ARG A 516 -6.56 -41.67 18.59
C ARG A 516 -7.15 -42.15 19.91
N GLU A 517 -6.72 -43.33 20.35
CA GLU A 517 -7.23 -43.95 21.58
C GLU A 517 -6.95 -43.09 22.83
N ASP A 518 -5.84 -42.34 22.85
CA ASP A 518 -5.40 -41.50 23.96
C ASP A 518 -5.95 -40.06 23.92
N PHE A 519 -6.64 -39.67 22.85
CA PHE A 519 -7.06 -38.27 22.65
C PHE A 519 -8.08 -37.79 23.68
N ASP A 520 -9.07 -38.62 23.99
CA ASP A 520 -10.13 -38.24 24.93
C ASP A 520 -9.56 -38.03 26.35
N ASP A 521 -8.70 -38.95 26.80
CA ASP A 521 -7.99 -38.83 28.08
C ASP A 521 -7.06 -37.59 28.08
N LEU A 522 -6.34 -37.34 26.98
CA LEU A 522 -5.46 -36.18 26.83
C LEU A 522 -6.24 -34.86 26.95
N LEU A 523 -7.37 -34.75 26.25
CA LEU A 523 -8.21 -33.55 26.27
C LEU A 523 -8.84 -33.33 27.64
N ASP A 524 -9.34 -34.40 28.27
CA ASP A 524 -9.96 -34.32 29.59
C ASP A 524 -8.95 -33.91 30.67
N ASN A 525 -7.72 -34.47 30.65
CA ASN A 525 -6.63 -34.06 31.54
C ASN A 525 -6.30 -32.55 31.42
N VAL A 526 -6.20 -32.03 30.19
CA VAL A 526 -5.95 -30.60 29.96
C VAL A 526 -7.13 -29.76 30.46
N CYS A 527 -8.37 -30.21 30.22
CA CYS A 527 -9.56 -29.50 30.70
C CYS A 527 -9.60 -29.43 32.23
N GLU A 528 -9.31 -30.54 32.91
CA GLU A 528 -9.23 -30.60 34.37
C GLU A 528 -8.15 -29.64 34.89
N ARG A 529 -6.97 -29.64 34.28
CA ARG A 529 -5.88 -28.72 34.65
C ARG A 529 -6.25 -27.26 34.43
N VAL A 530 -6.95 -26.92 33.33
CA VAL A 530 -7.51 -25.57 33.11
C VAL A 530 -8.49 -25.19 34.23
N GLU A 531 -9.38 -26.09 34.64
CA GLU A 531 -10.30 -25.82 35.74
C GLU A 531 -9.59 -25.62 37.09
N GLU A 532 -8.53 -26.39 37.37
CA GLU A 532 -7.72 -26.23 38.57
C GLU A 532 -7.05 -24.85 38.63
N VAL A 533 -6.35 -24.46 37.56
CA VAL A 533 -5.66 -23.16 37.49
C VAL A 533 -6.66 -22.00 37.61
N ASP A 534 -7.83 -22.11 36.97
CA ASP A 534 -8.89 -21.10 37.08
C ASP A 534 -9.41 -20.98 38.53
N LYS A 535 -9.58 -22.10 39.25
CA LYS A 535 -9.94 -22.10 40.69
C LYS A 535 -8.83 -21.49 41.55
N GLU A 536 -7.56 -21.80 41.28
CA GLU A 536 -6.41 -21.23 41.99
C GLU A 536 -6.29 -19.71 41.79
N GLN A 537 -6.56 -19.20 40.59
CA GLN A 537 -6.57 -17.76 40.30
C GLN A 537 -7.72 -17.06 41.04
N ARG A 538 -8.95 -17.58 40.93
CA ARG A 538 -10.12 -17.02 41.64
C ARG A 538 -9.94 -16.99 43.16
N THR A 539 -9.39 -18.05 43.73
CA THR A 539 -9.13 -18.11 45.18
C THR A 539 -8.07 -17.09 45.60
N ARG A 540 -7.00 -16.91 44.82
CA ARG A 540 -6.00 -15.84 45.03
C ARG A 540 -6.63 -14.44 44.97
N GLU A 541 -7.49 -14.18 43.99
CA GLU A 541 -8.23 -12.91 43.88
C GLU A 541 -9.13 -12.65 45.08
N ILE A 542 -9.86 -13.68 45.55
CA ILE A 542 -10.72 -13.57 46.74
C ILE A 542 -9.89 -13.28 48.00
N ILE A 543 -8.74 -13.94 48.16
CA ILE A 543 -7.84 -13.71 49.30
C ILE A 543 -7.29 -12.28 49.25
N TRP A 544 -6.86 -11.82 48.07
CA TRP A 544 -6.38 -10.46 47.88
C TRP A 544 -7.48 -9.44 48.19
N SER A 545 -8.67 -9.62 47.63
CA SER A 545 -9.83 -8.74 47.86
C SER A 545 -10.18 -8.66 49.35
N LYS A 546 -10.24 -9.80 50.06
CA LYS A 546 -10.48 -9.83 51.51
C LYS A 546 -9.39 -9.11 52.30
N LYS A 547 -8.11 -9.22 51.90
CA LYS A 547 -7.01 -8.51 52.54
C LYS A 547 -7.11 -6.99 52.33
N ASN A 548 -7.46 -6.55 51.12
CA ASN A 548 -7.71 -5.14 50.82
C ASN A 548 -8.91 -4.59 51.60
N ASP A 549 -10.01 -5.35 51.72
CA ASP A 549 -11.18 -4.97 52.51
C ASP A 549 -10.86 -4.84 54.00
N GLN A 550 -9.97 -5.68 54.54
CA GLN A 550 -9.48 -5.52 55.91
C GLN A 550 -8.68 -4.22 56.08
N VAL A 551 -7.80 -3.88 55.13
CA VAL A 551 -7.03 -2.62 55.17
C VAL A 551 -7.96 -1.40 55.14
N VAL A 552 -9.04 -1.43 54.34
CA VAL A 552 -10.04 -0.35 54.30
C VAL A 552 -10.83 -0.24 55.61
N ARG A 553 -11.20 -1.37 56.24
CA ARG A 553 -11.93 -1.38 57.52
C ARG A 553 -11.10 -0.93 58.72
N PHE A 554 -9.78 -1.20 58.73
CA PHE A 554 -8.86 -0.68 59.76
C PHE A 554 -8.46 0.79 59.53
N GLY A 555 -8.76 1.36 58.36
CA GLY A 555 -8.50 2.76 57.99
C GLY A 555 -9.60 3.76 58.38
N HIS A 556 -10.63 3.36 59.14
CA HIS A 556 -11.60 4.33 59.65
C HIS A 556 -10.98 5.18 60.77
N PRO A 557 -10.92 6.52 60.63
CA PRO A 557 -10.39 7.39 61.68
C PRO A 557 -11.26 7.25 62.92
N LYS A 558 -10.62 7.07 64.09
CA LYS A 558 -11.29 7.21 65.39
C LYS A 558 -12.03 8.53 65.38
N LYS A 559 -13.36 8.49 65.58
CA LYS A 559 -14.14 9.66 65.94
C LYS A 559 -13.66 10.14 67.31
N GLU A 560 -12.64 10.98 67.32
CA GLU A 560 -12.31 11.76 68.51
C GLU A 560 -13.36 12.86 68.66
N GLY A 561 -13.90 12.92 69.88
CA GLY A 561 -15.03 13.75 70.24
C GLY A 561 -14.71 15.23 70.17
N TRP A 562 -15.80 15.99 70.07
CA TRP A 562 -15.87 17.41 70.41
C TRP A 562 -15.11 17.73 71.70
N PHE A 563 -14.36 18.83 71.73
CA PHE A 563 -14.43 19.83 72.80
C PHE A 563 -13.66 21.10 72.34
N TRP A 564 -14.45 22.14 72.05
CA TRP A 564 -14.21 23.60 71.97
C TRP A 564 -13.00 24.16 71.22
#